data_AF-A0A3M1X8D7-F1
#
_entry.id   AF-A0A3M1X8D7-F1
#
_cell.length_a   1.000
_cell.length_b   1.000
_cell.length_c   1.000
_cell.angle_alpha   90.00
_cell.angle_beta   90.00
_cell.angle_gamma   90.00
#
_symmetry.space_group_name_H-M   'P 1'
#
loop_
_entity.id
_entity.type
_entity.pdbx_description
1 polymer ?
#
loop_
_entity_poly.entity_id
_entity_poly.type
_entity_poly.pdbx_seq_one_letter_code
_entity_poly.pdbx_strand_id
1 'polypeptide(L)'
;TRTTVKIFIIHGSYSTEQLLTNSLGFTAVNLHKLLVVLAGPGFNIVFAAFVFWFLFMAGMPVLKPVVGEVLKGTPAERAGIQEGDEIVAIDGSPVSRWEDVAKVIKEKGAGAELTVKVRRGGEVVTLSITPELRKVKNIFGEEVSEPKIGIVASGDFVIVRHGPFESLYLGARETVKLVYLTVMTVVKLVERVVPFKSLGGPILIAQLAGDQAKQGPMPFFYFLALLSVNLGILNLLPIPILDGGHIVIYSIEAVTGRQMSLRVRGIVQQIGLVIIITLAVLVFYNDIARIFTK
;
A
#
# COMPACT_ATOMS: atom_id res chain seq x y z
N THR A 1 31.62 3.25 52.10
CA THR A 1 30.65 3.71 51.09
C THR A 1 30.21 2.53 50.26
N ARG A 2 28.99 2.03 50.53
CA ARG A 2 28.09 1.22 49.68
C ARG A 2 27.23 0.35 50.60
N THR A 3 26.09 0.92 50.98
CA THR A 3 25.06 0.27 51.79
C THR A 3 24.31 -0.72 50.91
N THR A 4 24.49 -2.01 51.21
CA THR A 4 23.73 -3.11 50.62
C THR A 4 22.31 -3.09 51.18
N VAL A 5 21.33 -2.66 50.40
CA VAL A 5 19.92 -2.81 50.78
C VAL A 5 19.47 -4.22 50.39
N LYS A 6 19.55 -5.16 51.34
CA LYS A 6 18.83 -6.43 51.28
C LYS A 6 17.36 -6.15 51.60
N ILE A 7 16.49 -6.16 50.60
CA ILE A 7 15.04 -6.20 50.83
C ILE A 7 14.64 -7.65 51.02
N PHE A 8 14.38 -8.02 52.28
CA PHE A 8 13.70 -9.24 52.67
C PHE A 8 12.20 -9.03 52.36
N ILE A 9 11.65 -9.70 51.34
CA ILE A 9 10.20 -9.76 51.14
C ILE A 9 9.71 -11.12 51.64
N ILE A 10 9.03 -11.06 52.78
CA ILE A 10 8.27 -12.15 53.39
C ILE A 10 6.94 -12.29 52.62
N HIS A 11 6.63 -13.52 52.19
CA HIS A 11 5.34 -14.01 51.69
C HIS A 11 4.58 -13.14 50.66
N GLY A 12 4.84 -13.43 49.39
CA GLY A 12 4.01 -12.99 48.27
C GLY A 12 4.85 -12.92 47.01
N SER A 13 4.87 -14.00 46.22
CA SER A 13 5.44 -14.02 44.88
C SER A 13 4.58 -13.13 43.97
N TYR A 14 4.75 -11.82 44.09
CA TYR A 14 4.22 -10.88 43.10
C TYR A 14 4.85 -11.24 41.76
N SER A 15 4.03 -11.57 40.76
CA SER A 15 4.52 -11.73 39.40
C SER A 15 5.14 -10.41 38.95
N THR A 16 6.13 -10.46 38.05
CA THR A 16 6.76 -9.26 37.46
C THR A 16 5.70 -8.27 36.94
N GLU A 17 4.56 -8.79 36.51
CA GLU A 17 3.39 -8.03 36.05
C GLU A 17 2.71 -7.23 37.17
N GLN A 18 2.57 -7.77 38.39
CA GLN A 18 2.03 -7.05 39.54
C GLN A 18 2.97 -5.94 40.04
N LEU A 19 4.29 -6.18 40.01
CA LEU A 19 5.28 -5.17 40.38
C LEU A 19 5.32 -4.01 39.37
N LEU A 20 5.18 -4.31 38.08
CA LEU A 20 5.05 -3.30 37.03
C LEU A 20 3.74 -2.51 37.14
N THR A 21 2.62 -3.16 37.46
CA THR A 21 1.31 -2.48 37.62
C THR A 21 1.23 -1.59 38.85
N ASN A 22 1.97 -1.93 39.92
CA ASN A 22 2.03 -1.12 41.14
C ASN A 22 3.01 0.07 41.03
N SER A 23 4.01 0.00 40.15
CA SER A 23 5.00 1.08 39.94
C SER A 23 4.66 2.00 38.78
N LEU A 24 4.05 1.45 37.73
CA LEU A 24 3.48 2.14 36.58
C LEU A 24 1.98 1.88 36.63
N GLY A 25 1.14 2.90 36.86
CA GLY A 25 -0.30 2.72 37.01
C GLY A 25 -0.93 1.88 35.88
N PHE A 26 -2.07 1.23 36.14
CA PHE A 26 -2.75 0.28 35.23
C PHE A 26 -2.82 0.74 33.76
N THR A 27 -3.00 2.04 33.51
CA THR A 27 -2.99 2.66 32.18
C THR A 27 -1.64 2.58 31.47
N ALA A 28 -0.52 2.75 32.18
CA ALA A 28 0.83 2.68 31.64
C ALA A 28 1.24 1.25 31.23
N VAL A 29 0.79 0.23 31.98
CA VAL A 29 1.03 -1.19 31.63
C VAL A 29 0.32 -1.58 30.34
N ASN A 30 -0.94 -1.17 30.17
CA ASN A 30 -1.70 -1.46 28.95
C ASN A 30 -1.16 -0.70 27.73
N LEU A 31 -0.67 0.52 27.92
CA LEU A 31 0.02 1.27 26.86
C LEU A 31 1.30 0.56 26.40
N HIS A 32 2.09 0.03 27.34
CA HIS A 32 3.28 -0.74 26.99
C HIS A 32 2.94 -2.00 26.19
N LYS A 33 1.92 -2.76 26.62
CA LYS A 33 1.43 -3.95 25.89
C LYS A 33 0.97 -3.60 24.48
N LEU A 34 0.29 -2.46 24.32
CA LEU A 34 -0.14 -1.97 23.01
C LEU A 34 1.06 -1.62 22.11
N LEU A 35 2.07 -0.94 22.64
CA LEU A 35 3.29 -0.59 21.89
C LEU A 35 4.06 -1.84 21.44
N VAL A 36 4.15 -2.88 22.29
CA VAL A 36 4.81 -4.14 21.94
C VAL A 36 4.07 -4.84 20.78
N VAL A 37 2.73 -4.88 20.81
CA VAL A 37 1.94 -5.48 19.73
C VAL A 37 2.04 -4.68 18.44
N LEU A 38 2.09 -3.36 18.51
CA LEU A 38 2.26 -2.50 17.34
C LEU A 38 3.66 -2.57 16.73
N ALA A 39 4.67 -3.04 17.47
CA ALA A 39 6.04 -3.13 16.98
C ALA A 39 6.18 -4.08 15.78
N GLY A 40 5.43 -5.18 15.75
CA GLY A 40 5.44 -6.14 14.64
C GLY A 40 4.97 -5.52 13.32
N PRO A 41 3.72 -5.04 13.24
CA PRO A 41 3.21 -4.33 12.07
C PRO A 41 4.03 -3.08 11.74
N GLY A 42 4.44 -2.32 12.75
CA GLY A 42 5.27 -1.13 12.58
C GLY A 42 6.60 -1.43 11.90
N PHE A 43 7.27 -2.52 12.28
CA PHE A 43 8.51 -2.96 11.64
C PHE A 43 8.33 -3.25 10.15
N ASN A 44 7.22 -3.87 9.74
CA ASN A 44 6.93 -4.11 8.33
C ASN A 44 6.79 -2.81 7.53
N ILE A 45 6.08 -1.82 8.08
CA ILE A 45 5.94 -0.51 7.41
C ILE A 45 7.29 0.22 7.31
N VAL A 46 8.10 0.17 8.37
CA VAL A 46 9.45 0.76 8.39
C VAL A 46 10.38 0.05 7.39
N PHE A 47 10.33 -1.29 7.34
CA PHE A 47 11.10 -2.09 6.40
C PHE A 47 10.73 -1.74 4.95
N ALA A 48 9.44 -1.63 4.63
CA ALA A 48 9.01 -1.21 3.30
C ALA A 48 9.52 0.19 2.94
N ALA A 49 9.42 1.17 3.85
CA ALA A 49 9.95 2.51 3.63
C ALA A 49 11.47 2.52 3.41
N PHE A 50 12.21 1.67 4.14
CA PHE A 50 13.63 1.48 3.93
C PHE A 50 13.93 0.88 2.55
N VAL A 51 13.22 -0.18 2.13
CA VAL A 51 13.42 -0.77 0.80
C VAL A 51 13.12 0.26 -0.31
N PHE A 52 12.03 1.02 -0.22
CA PHE A 52 11.74 2.06 -1.21
C PHE A 52 12.78 3.18 -1.22
N TRP A 53 13.33 3.56 -0.06
CA TRP A 53 14.41 4.53 0.00
C TRP A 53 15.61 4.08 -0.85
N PHE A 54 16.04 2.82 -0.73
CA PHE A 54 17.11 2.26 -1.56
C PHE A 54 16.72 2.16 -3.05
N LEU A 55 15.47 1.79 -3.33
CA LEU A 55 14.99 1.69 -4.71
C LEU A 55 15.03 3.05 -5.45
N PHE A 56 14.56 4.12 -4.81
CA PHE A 56 14.62 5.46 -5.40
C PHE A 56 16.05 5.98 -5.59
N MET A 57 16.98 5.58 -4.72
CA MET A 57 18.41 5.87 -4.89
C MET A 57 19.02 5.07 -6.05
N ALA A 58 18.72 3.78 -6.15
CA ALA A 58 19.24 2.88 -7.19
C ALA A 58 18.71 3.24 -8.59
N GLY A 59 17.47 3.73 -8.63
CA GLY A 59 16.82 4.28 -9.82
C GLY A 59 15.58 3.49 -10.21
N MET A 60 14.42 4.13 -10.17
CA MET A 60 13.15 3.51 -10.49
C MET A 60 12.82 3.68 -11.98
N PRO A 61 12.32 2.64 -12.66
CA PRO A 61 11.74 2.80 -13.99
C PRO A 61 10.45 3.60 -13.87
N VAL A 62 10.38 4.73 -14.57
CA VAL A 62 9.16 5.55 -14.69
C VAL A 62 8.77 5.63 -16.15
N LEU A 63 7.45 5.63 -16.41
CA LEU A 63 6.94 5.78 -17.77
C LEU A 63 7.28 7.17 -18.29
N LYS A 64 7.88 7.23 -19.48
CA LYS A 64 8.11 8.50 -20.17
C LYS A 64 6.75 9.12 -20.54
N PRO A 65 6.63 10.45 -20.57
CA PRO A 65 5.41 11.14 -20.98
C PRO A 65 5.24 11.10 -22.52
N VAL A 66 5.46 9.95 -23.16
CA VAL A 66 5.39 9.75 -24.62
C VAL A 66 4.08 9.07 -24.98
N VAL A 67 3.37 9.65 -25.94
CA VAL A 67 2.10 9.14 -26.46
C VAL A 67 2.35 7.93 -27.35
N GLY A 68 1.78 6.79 -26.98
CA GLY A 68 1.81 5.55 -27.76
C GLY A 68 0.59 5.36 -28.64
N GLU A 69 -0.58 5.78 -28.17
CA GLU A 69 -1.81 5.69 -28.95
C GLU A 69 -2.69 6.90 -28.67
N VAL A 70 -3.34 7.40 -29.71
CA VAL A 70 -4.40 8.42 -29.62
C VAL A 70 -5.71 7.76 -29.99
N LEU A 71 -6.64 7.73 -29.04
CA LEU A 71 -7.94 7.09 -29.23
C LEU A 71 -8.81 7.93 -30.16
N LYS A 72 -9.60 7.25 -31.02
CA LYS A 72 -10.52 7.92 -31.95
C LYS A 72 -11.67 8.63 -31.23
N GLY A 73 -12.11 9.74 -31.79
CA GLY A 73 -13.19 10.59 -31.29
C GLY A 73 -12.87 11.27 -29.96
N THR A 74 -11.59 11.47 -29.63
CA THR A 74 -11.17 12.04 -28.34
C THR A 74 -10.69 13.48 -28.44
N PRO A 75 -10.64 14.22 -27.30
CA PRO A 75 -10.05 15.55 -27.28
C PRO A 75 -8.63 15.60 -27.83
N ALA A 76 -7.79 14.60 -27.52
CA ALA A 76 -6.41 14.52 -28.01
C ALA A 76 -6.36 14.38 -29.54
N GLU A 77 -7.21 13.53 -30.12
CA GLU A 77 -7.30 13.40 -31.59
C GLU A 77 -7.73 14.72 -32.24
N ARG A 78 -8.77 15.37 -31.72
CA ARG A 78 -9.27 16.65 -32.27
C ARG A 78 -8.27 17.80 -32.13
N ALA A 79 -7.48 17.79 -31.05
CA ALA A 79 -6.40 18.76 -30.85
C ALA A 79 -5.15 18.45 -31.69
N GLY A 80 -5.10 17.31 -32.39
CA GLY A 80 -3.99 16.95 -33.24
C GLY A 80 -2.76 16.41 -32.50
N ILE A 81 -2.93 15.83 -31.30
CA ILE A 81 -1.89 14.97 -30.71
C ILE A 81 -1.66 13.78 -31.64
N GLN A 82 -0.40 13.36 -31.75
CA GLN A 82 0.02 12.22 -32.56
C GLN A 82 0.77 11.20 -31.71
N GLU A 83 0.76 9.95 -32.18
CA GLU A 83 1.66 8.91 -31.66
C GLU A 83 3.12 9.36 -31.80
N GLY A 84 3.92 9.10 -30.78
CA GLY A 84 5.32 9.55 -30.67
C GLY A 84 5.51 10.95 -30.09
N ASP A 85 4.43 11.71 -29.86
CA ASP A 85 4.53 13.00 -29.17
C ASP A 85 5.03 12.81 -27.73
N GLU A 86 6.11 13.50 -27.36
CA GLU A 86 6.54 13.58 -25.96
C GLU A 86 5.92 14.82 -25.31
N ILE A 87 5.04 14.63 -24.34
CA ILE A 87 4.44 15.73 -23.58
C ILE A 87 5.52 16.29 -22.65
N VAL A 88 5.86 17.57 -22.83
CA VAL A 88 6.94 18.24 -22.08
C VAL A 88 6.41 19.22 -21.04
N ALA A 89 5.22 19.78 -21.24
CA ALA A 89 4.56 20.65 -20.26
C ALA A 89 3.04 20.70 -20.46
N ILE A 90 2.31 20.96 -19.39
CA ILE A 90 0.86 21.23 -19.40
C ILE A 90 0.60 22.50 -18.57
N ASP A 91 -0.07 23.49 -19.15
CA ASP A 91 -0.32 24.81 -18.54
C ASP A 91 0.94 25.47 -17.96
N GLY A 92 2.05 25.36 -18.69
CA GLY A 92 3.35 25.88 -18.25
C GLY A 92 4.07 25.08 -17.16
N SER A 93 3.43 24.04 -16.59
CA SER A 93 4.06 23.13 -15.64
C SER A 93 4.81 22.02 -16.38
N PRO A 94 6.13 21.85 -16.18
CA PRO A 94 6.88 20.79 -16.84
C PRO A 94 6.43 19.42 -16.35
N VAL A 95 6.36 18.46 -17.25
CA VAL A 95 6.07 17.06 -16.93
C VAL A 95 7.24 16.19 -17.38
N SER A 96 7.64 15.25 -16.53
CA SER A 96 8.77 14.35 -16.79
C SER A 96 8.38 12.88 -16.78
N ARG A 97 7.14 12.58 -16.36
CA ARG A 97 6.61 11.21 -16.23
C ARG A 97 5.17 11.16 -16.67
N TRP A 98 4.74 9.99 -17.13
CA TRP A 98 3.35 9.77 -17.55
C TRP A 98 2.34 10.03 -16.43
N GLU A 99 2.69 9.69 -15.18
CA GLU A 99 1.83 9.94 -14.02
C GLU A 99 1.59 11.44 -13.77
N ASP A 100 2.55 12.30 -14.12
CA ASP A 100 2.40 13.75 -13.97
C ASP A 100 1.35 14.29 -14.96
N VAL A 101 1.35 13.76 -16.20
CA VAL A 101 0.32 14.07 -17.21
C VAL A 101 -1.07 13.72 -16.70
N ALA A 102 -1.25 12.48 -16.24
CA ALA A 102 -2.54 12.01 -15.74
C ALA A 102 -3.01 12.80 -14.51
N LYS A 103 -2.08 13.16 -13.61
CA LYS A 103 -2.37 13.97 -12.43
C LYS A 103 -2.85 15.37 -12.80
N VAL A 104 -2.14 16.08 -13.69
CA VAL A 104 -2.51 17.45 -14.08
C VAL A 104 -3.89 17.48 -14.76
N ILE A 105 -4.17 16.52 -15.66
CA ILE A 105 -5.49 16.41 -16.30
C ILE A 105 -6.59 16.17 -15.25
N LYS A 106 -6.32 15.32 -14.25
CA LYS A 106 -7.27 15.03 -13.18
C LYS A 106 -7.53 16.24 -12.27
N GLU A 107 -6.49 16.97 -11.90
CA GLU A 107 -6.58 18.15 -11.03
C GLU A 107 -7.29 19.32 -11.71
N LYS A 108 -7.10 19.49 -13.02
CA LYS A 108 -7.74 20.56 -13.79
C LYS A 108 -9.23 20.32 -14.03
N GLY A 109 -9.65 19.05 -14.11
CA GLY A 109 -11.05 18.69 -14.32
C GLY A 109 -11.47 18.74 -15.79
N ALA A 110 -12.75 18.44 -16.03
CA ALA A 110 -13.32 18.46 -17.38
C ALA A 110 -13.81 19.87 -17.76
N GLY A 111 -13.78 20.17 -19.06
CA GLY A 111 -14.29 21.44 -19.60
C GLY A 111 -13.33 22.63 -19.53
N ALA A 112 -12.28 22.57 -18.70
CA ALA A 112 -11.19 23.55 -18.71
C ALA A 112 -10.23 23.27 -19.88
N GLU A 113 -9.94 24.27 -20.70
CA GLU A 113 -8.93 24.15 -21.75
C GLU A 113 -7.52 24.06 -21.15
N LEU A 114 -6.73 23.10 -21.61
CA LEU A 114 -5.34 22.88 -21.23
C LEU A 114 -4.43 23.26 -22.39
N THR A 115 -3.37 24.01 -22.08
CA THR A 115 -2.27 24.25 -23.02
C THR A 115 -1.24 23.14 -22.86
N VAL A 116 -1.20 22.21 -23.81
CA VAL A 116 -0.28 21.07 -23.82
C VAL A 116 0.86 21.35 -24.78
N LYS A 117 2.10 21.32 -24.28
CA LYS A 117 3.30 21.39 -25.11
C LYS A 117 3.83 19.99 -25.34
N VAL A 118 3.97 19.62 -26.61
CA VAL A 118 4.53 18.34 -27.05
C VAL A 118 5.79 18.57 -27.86
N ARG A 119 6.76 17.66 -27.75
CA ARG A 119 7.92 17.60 -28.61
C ARG A 119 7.65 16.61 -29.73
N ARG A 120 7.60 17.09 -30.97
CA ARG A 120 7.32 16.32 -32.19
C ARG A 120 8.44 16.57 -33.20
N GLY A 121 9.16 15.51 -33.58
CA GLY A 121 10.26 15.65 -34.55
C GLY A 121 11.39 16.60 -34.11
N GLY A 122 11.57 16.83 -32.80
CA GLY A 122 12.55 17.76 -32.24
C GLY A 122 12.05 19.19 -32.02
N GLU A 123 10.89 19.56 -32.57
CA GLU A 123 10.25 20.87 -32.35
C GLU A 123 9.21 20.81 -31.24
N VAL A 124 8.99 21.93 -30.54
CA VAL A 124 7.95 22.04 -29.51
C VAL A 124 6.69 22.63 -30.13
N VAL A 125 5.64 21.81 -30.21
CA VAL A 125 4.31 22.20 -30.68
C VAL A 125 3.42 22.47 -29.47
N THR A 126 2.65 23.55 -29.51
CA THR A 126 1.67 23.88 -28.48
C THR A 126 0.27 23.57 -29.00
N LEU A 127 -0.48 22.77 -28.24
CA LEU A 127 -1.82 22.31 -28.57
C LEU A 127 -2.78 22.70 -27.45
N SER A 128 -3.99 23.11 -27.81
CA SER A 128 -5.07 23.38 -26.84
C SER A 128 -6.02 22.18 -26.77
N ILE A 129 -6.23 21.64 -25.57
CA ILE A 129 -6.99 20.41 -25.36
C ILE A 129 -7.96 20.58 -24.20
N THR A 130 -9.24 20.31 -24.44
CA THR A 130 -10.26 20.34 -23.38
C THR A 130 -10.60 18.91 -22.94
N PRO A 131 -10.27 18.49 -21.70
CA PRO A 131 -10.62 17.17 -21.20
C PRO A 131 -12.13 16.96 -21.12
N GLU A 132 -12.55 15.73 -21.41
CA GLU A 132 -13.95 15.30 -21.32
C GLU A 132 -14.12 14.29 -20.19
N LEU A 133 -15.29 14.31 -19.53
CA LEU A 133 -15.65 13.25 -18.59
C LEU A 133 -15.88 11.96 -19.36
N ARG A 134 -15.12 10.93 -19.00
CA ARG A 134 -15.33 9.57 -19.48
C ARG A 134 -15.54 8.62 -18.31
N LYS A 135 -16.50 7.72 -18.48
CA LYS A 135 -16.68 6.60 -17.56
C LYS A 135 -15.53 5.62 -17.75
N VAL A 136 -14.75 5.44 -16.71
CA VAL A 136 -13.64 4.49 -16.66
C VAL A 136 -13.78 3.62 -15.43
N LYS A 137 -13.24 2.40 -15.49
CA LYS A 137 -13.11 1.58 -14.28
C LYS A 137 -11.85 2.01 -13.53
N ASN A 138 -12.00 2.33 -12.25
CA ASN A 138 -10.85 2.57 -11.38
C ASN A 138 -10.09 1.25 -11.10
N ILE A 139 -9.00 1.33 -10.34
CA ILE A 139 -8.19 0.16 -9.94
C ILE A 139 -8.97 -0.91 -9.15
N PHE A 140 -10.13 -0.56 -8.59
CA PHE A 140 -11.01 -1.45 -7.83
C PHE A 140 -12.17 -2.00 -8.68
N GLY A 141 -12.28 -1.62 -9.96
CA GLY A 141 -13.31 -2.06 -10.89
C GLY A 141 -14.60 -1.22 -10.87
N GLU A 142 -14.66 -0.14 -10.09
CA GLU A 142 -15.82 0.75 -10.00
C GLU A 142 -15.86 1.72 -11.19
N GLU A 143 -17.05 1.96 -11.73
CA GLU A 143 -17.24 2.99 -12.76
C GLU A 143 -17.18 4.39 -12.13
N VAL A 144 -16.13 5.14 -12.47
CA VAL A 144 -15.95 6.53 -12.07
C VAL A 144 -15.90 7.42 -13.31
N SER A 145 -16.41 8.64 -13.19
CA SER A 145 -16.27 9.66 -14.23
C SER A 145 -14.98 10.43 -13.98
N GLU A 146 -14.00 10.27 -14.85
CA GLU A 146 -12.73 11.00 -14.77
C GLU A 146 -12.53 11.87 -16.01
N PRO A 147 -11.90 13.06 -15.87
CA PRO A 147 -11.47 13.83 -17.02
C PRO A 147 -10.38 13.07 -17.78
N LYS A 148 -10.57 12.89 -19.07
CA LYS A 148 -9.62 12.22 -19.98
C LYS A 148 -9.48 13.00 -21.26
N ILE A 149 -8.29 12.94 -21.85
CA ILE A 149 -8.02 13.48 -23.19
C ILE A 149 -7.92 12.39 -24.26
N GLY A 150 -7.81 11.10 -23.89
CA GLY A 150 -7.84 9.99 -24.83
C GLY A 150 -6.49 9.55 -25.40
N ILE A 151 -5.43 9.60 -24.58
CA ILE A 151 -4.09 9.12 -24.93
C ILE A 151 -3.70 7.90 -24.09
N VAL A 152 -2.86 7.04 -24.67
CA VAL A 152 -2.24 5.88 -24.02
C VAL A 152 -0.72 6.06 -24.08
N ALA A 153 0.00 5.61 -23.05
CA ALA A 153 1.46 5.69 -22.99
C ALA A 153 2.11 4.77 -24.04
N SER A 154 3.28 5.15 -24.57
CA SER A 154 4.07 4.28 -25.46
C SER A 154 4.57 3.01 -24.78
N GLY A 155 4.61 3.00 -23.44
CA GLY A 155 5.24 1.92 -22.67
C GLY A 155 6.75 2.08 -22.54
N ASP A 156 7.33 3.18 -23.03
CA ASP A 156 8.75 3.46 -22.84
C ASP A 156 9.03 3.89 -21.40
N PHE A 157 10.11 3.35 -20.84
CA PHE A 157 10.57 3.69 -19.50
C PHE A 157 11.89 4.45 -19.54
N VAL A 158 12.11 5.26 -18.52
CA VAL A 158 13.42 5.82 -18.18
C VAL A 158 13.73 5.54 -16.72
N ILE A 159 14.99 5.23 -16.43
CA ILE A 159 15.45 5.04 -15.05
C ILE A 159 15.74 6.43 -14.47
N VAL A 160 14.98 6.81 -13.45
CA VAL A 160 15.20 8.06 -12.71
C VAL A 160 15.77 7.74 -11.34
N ARG A 161 16.92 8.35 -11.04
CA ARG A 161 17.62 8.23 -9.75
C ARG A 161 17.45 9.53 -8.96
N HIS A 162 17.28 9.38 -7.65
CA HIS A 162 17.10 10.50 -6.74
C HIS A 162 18.23 10.57 -5.71
N GLY A 163 18.47 11.76 -5.17
CA GLY A 163 19.42 11.95 -4.08
C GLY A 163 18.97 11.22 -2.80
N PRO A 164 19.87 10.99 -1.82
CA PRO A 164 19.54 10.21 -0.62
C PRO A 164 18.39 10.80 0.22
N PHE A 165 18.35 12.13 0.38
CA PHE A 165 17.29 12.79 1.15
C PHE A 165 15.95 12.82 0.41
N GLU A 166 15.98 13.09 -0.90
CA GLU A 166 14.79 13.05 -1.75
C GLU A 166 14.20 11.64 -1.78
N SER A 167 15.06 10.63 -1.95
CA SER A 167 14.67 9.22 -1.94
C SER A 167 14.05 8.78 -0.62
N LEU A 168 14.48 9.33 0.51
CA LEU A 168 13.87 9.05 1.81
C LEU A 168 12.42 9.56 1.87
N TYR A 169 12.20 10.80 1.42
CA TYR A 169 10.87 11.39 1.31
C TYR A 169 9.98 10.60 0.33
N LEU A 170 10.51 10.29 -0.85
CA LEU A 170 9.81 9.51 -1.88
C LEU A 170 9.47 8.09 -1.38
N GLY A 171 10.40 7.45 -0.67
CA GLY A 171 10.21 6.13 -0.07
C GLY A 171 9.11 6.13 0.98
N ALA A 172 9.13 7.10 1.91
CA ALA A 172 8.06 7.27 2.88
C ALA A 172 6.70 7.53 2.21
N ARG A 173 6.66 8.40 1.19
CA ARG A 173 5.44 8.71 0.43
C ARG A 173 4.89 7.48 -0.30
N GLU A 174 5.76 6.68 -0.94
CA GLU A 174 5.34 5.47 -1.64
C GLU A 174 4.82 4.42 -0.65
N THR A 175 5.45 4.27 0.52
CA THR A 175 4.92 3.43 1.60
C THR A 175 3.54 3.89 2.05
N VAL A 176 3.33 5.19 2.32
CA VAL A 176 2.01 5.72 2.72
C VAL A 176 0.96 5.47 1.63
N LYS A 177 1.33 5.65 0.36
CA LYS A 177 0.45 5.34 -0.78
C LYS A 177 0.06 3.87 -0.80
N LEU A 178 1.01 2.95 -0.62
CA LEU A 178 0.71 1.51 -0.57
C LEU A 178 -0.13 1.16 0.65
N VAL A 179 0.14 1.74 1.83
CA VAL A 179 -0.71 1.57 3.02
C VAL A 179 -2.15 1.97 2.72
N TYR A 180 -2.36 3.15 2.13
CA TYR A 180 -3.69 3.62 1.73
C TYR A 180 -4.35 2.63 0.75
N LEU A 181 -3.63 2.20 -0.29
CA LEU A 181 -4.16 1.25 -1.28
C LEU A 181 -4.51 -0.11 -0.67
N THR A 182 -3.69 -0.63 0.24
CA THR A 182 -3.95 -1.88 0.94
C THR A 182 -5.18 -1.76 1.84
N VAL A 183 -5.28 -0.68 2.64
CA VAL A 183 -6.46 -0.43 3.47
C VAL A 183 -7.72 -0.32 2.61
N MET A 184 -7.68 0.45 1.52
CA MET A 184 -8.80 0.58 0.60
C MET A 184 -9.17 -0.75 -0.07
N THR A 185 -8.18 -1.59 -0.40
CA THR A 185 -8.43 -2.92 -0.95
C THR A 185 -9.17 -3.80 0.06
N VAL A 186 -8.78 -3.77 1.34
CA VAL A 186 -9.49 -4.49 2.40
C VAL A 186 -10.92 -3.95 2.58
N VAL A 187 -11.11 -2.63 2.59
CA VAL A 187 -12.45 -2.02 2.69
C VAL A 187 -13.32 -2.45 1.50
N LYS A 188 -12.81 -2.34 0.27
CA LYS A 188 -13.53 -2.70 -0.96
C LYS A 188 -13.82 -4.19 -1.07
N LEU A 189 -13.00 -5.04 -0.45
CA LEU A 189 -13.27 -6.47 -0.30
C LEU A 189 -14.46 -6.72 0.63
N VAL A 190 -14.52 -6.02 1.77
CA VAL A 190 -15.66 -6.09 2.71
C VAL A 190 -16.94 -5.57 2.08
N GLU A 191 -16.86 -4.48 1.30
CA GLU A 191 -17.96 -3.93 0.50
C GLU A 191 -18.37 -4.83 -0.69
N ARG A 192 -17.65 -5.92 -0.95
CA ARG A 192 -17.84 -6.85 -2.09
C ARG A 192 -17.67 -6.21 -3.47
N VAL A 193 -17.01 -5.05 -3.55
CA VAL A 193 -16.62 -4.40 -4.80
C VAL A 193 -15.47 -5.18 -5.45
N VAL A 194 -14.47 -5.54 -4.64
CA VAL A 194 -13.37 -6.42 -5.07
C VAL A 194 -13.79 -7.87 -4.83
N PRO A 195 -13.87 -8.73 -5.87
CA PRO A 195 -14.30 -10.12 -5.69
C PRO A 195 -13.33 -10.91 -4.81
N PHE A 196 -13.82 -11.71 -3.85
CA PHE A 196 -12.96 -12.56 -3.02
C PHE A 196 -12.05 -13.52 -3.82
N LYS A 197 -12.47 -13.88 -5.04
CA LYS A 197 -11.66 -14.70 -5.96
C LYS A 197 -10.41 -13.97 -6.46
N SER A 198 -10.29 -12.64 -6.32
CA SER A 198 -9.09 -11.90 -6.69
C SER A 198 -8.01 -11.93 -5.61
N LEU A 199 -8.31 -12.43 -4.40
CA LEU A 199 -7.30 -12.67 -3.38
C LEU A 199 -6.32 -13.74 -3.86
N GLY A 200 -5.04 -13.39 -3.87
CA GLY A 200 -3.97 -14.33 -4.19
C GLY A 200 -3.64 -15.23 -3.02
N GLY A 201 -3.53 -16.53 -3.27
CA GLY A 201 -3.03 -17.47 -2.28
C GLY A 201 -1.52 -17.66 -2.30
N PRO A 202 -1.02 -18.61 -1.50
CA PRO A 202 0.42 -18.89 -1.40
C PRO A 202 1.05 -19.28 -2.74
N ILE A 203 0.30 -19.98 -3.62
CA ILE A 203 0.82 -20.42 -4.91
C ILE A 203 0.95 -19.21 -5.84
N LEU A 204 -0.08 -18.36 -5.90
CA LEU A 204 -0.01 -17.15 -6.70
C LEU A 204 1.10 -16.21 -6.23
N ILE A 205 1.28 -16.05 -4.92
CA ILE A 205 2.38 -15.23 -4.37
C ILE A 205 3.74 -15.80 -4.77
N ALA A 206 3.92 -17.13 -4.71
CA ALA A 206 5.16 -17.77 -5.12
C ALA A 206 5.44 -17.60 -6.63
N GLN A 207 4.40 -17.71 -7.47
CA GLN A 207 4.50 -17.47 -8.91
C GLN A 207 4.89 -16.02 -9.21
N LEU A 208 4.18 -15.06 -8.61
CA LEU A 208 4.49 -13.63 -8.76
C LEU A 208 5.91 -13.34 -8.28
N ALA A 209 6.33 -13.87 -7.13
CA ALA A 209 7.69 -13.71 -6.64
C ALA A 209 8.73 -14.22 -7.66
N GLY A 210 8.49 -15.40 -8.24
CA GLY A 210 9.34 -15.98 -9.27
C GLY A 210 9.40 -15.15 -10.56
N ASP A 211 8.26 -14.63 -11.02
CA ASP A 211 8.19 -13.78 -12.21
C ASP A 211 8.87 -12.43 -12.00
N GLN A 212 8.71 -11.81 -10.81
CA GLN A 212 9.40 -10.58 -10.46
C GLN A 212 10.92 -10.80 -10.33
N ALA A 213 11.35 -11.92 -9.75
CA ALA A 213 12.77 -12.27 -9.65
C ALA A 213 13.43 -12.45 -11.02
N LYS A 214 12.71 -13.01 -12.00
CA LYS A 214 13.20 -13.14 -13.39
C LYS A 214 13.33 -11.78 -14.10
N GLN A 215 12.49 -10.80 -13.76
CA GLN A 215 12.55 -9.44 -14.31
C GLN A 215 13.70 -8.61 -13.73
N GLY A 216 14.30 -9.08 -12.64
CA GLY A 216 15.50 -8.50 -12.04
C GLY A 216 15.29 -8.00 -10.62
N PRO A 217 16.32 -7.35 -10.04
CA PRO A 217 16.29 -6.97 -8.63
C PRO A 217 15.26 -5.88 -8.32
N MET A 218 15.08 -4.88 -9.20
CA MET A 218 14.19 -3.75 -8.90
C MET A 218 12.72 -4.17 -8.75
N PRO A 219 12.10 -4.90 -9.71
CA PRO A 219 10.73 -5.36 -9.55
C PRO A 219 10.56 -6.33 -8.36
N PHE A 220 11.58 -7.17 -8.10
CA PHE A 220 11.58 -8.09 -6.96
C PHE A 220 11.58 -7.37 -5.60
N PHE A 221 12.45 -6.38 -5.40
CA PHE A 221 12.48 -5.60 -4.16
C PHE A 221 11.24 -4.71 -4.01
N TYR A 222 10.69 -4.17 -5.11
CA TYR A 222 9.40 -3.46 -5.08
C TYR A 222 8.29 -4.40 -4.59
N PHE A 223 8.24 -5.62 -5.13
CA PHE A 223 7.29 -6.64 -4.72
C PHE A 223 7.47 -7.04 -3.24
N LEU A 224 8.71 -7.19 -2.78
CA LEU A 224 9.01 -7.48 -1.38
C LEU A 224 8.52 -6.35 -0.44
N ALA A 225 8.74 -5.09 -0.81
CA ALA A 225 8.24 -3.95 -0.05
C ALA A 225 6.71 -3.92 -0.02
N LEU A 226 6.05 -4.19 -1.16
CA LEU A 226 4.60 -4.32 -1.25
C LEU A 226 4.06 -5.44 -0.33
N LEU A 227 4.69 -6.62 -0.33
CA LEU A 227 4.30 -7.71 0.56
C LEU A 227 4.49 -7.35 2.03
N SER A 228 5.57 -6.63 2.36
CA SER A 228 5.80 -6.17 3.72
C SER A 228 4.71 -5.19 4.18
N VAL A 229 4.34 -4.20 3.36
CA VAL A 229 3.19 -3.31 3.66
C VAL A 229 1.91 -4.12 3.87
N ASN A 230 1.62 -5.07 2.98
CA ASN A 230 0.44 -5.92 3.10
C ASN A 230 0.44 -6.72 4.41
N LEU A 231 1.55 -7.36 4.78
CA LEU A 231 1.66 -8.11 6.04
C LEU A 231 1.50 -7.19 7.25
N GLY A 232 2.08 -5.99 7.21
CA GLY A 232 1.90 -4.98 8.26
C GLY A 232 0.43 -4.60 8.45
N ILE A 233 -0.26 -4.23 7.37
CA ILE A 233 -1.66 -3.81 7.44
C ILE A 233 -2.61 -4.97 7.78
N LEU A 234 -2.40 -6.15 7.19
CA LEU A 234 -3.24 -7.32 7.48
C LEU A 234 -3.08 -7.80 8.92
N ASN A 235 -1.88 -7.67 9.51
CA ASN A 235 -1.67 -7.99 10.92
C ASN A 235 -2.37 -7.01 11.87
N LEU A 236 -2.71 -5.80 11.42
CA LEU A 236 -3.49 -4.84 12.21
C LEU A 236 -5.01 -5.10 12.16
N LEU A 237 -5.48 -6.05 11.34
CA LEU A 237 -6.90 -6.37 11.29
C LEU A 237 -7.38 -6.95 12.63
N PRO A 238 -8.64 -6.68 13.03
CA PRO A 238 -9.21 -7.14 14.29
C PRO A 238 -9.60 -8.63 14.24
N ILE A 239 -8.70 -9.47 13.74
CA ILE A 239 -8.87 -10.93 13.63
C ILE A 239 -8.15 -11.56 14.82
N PRO A 240 -8.81 -12.43 15.61
CA PRO A 240 -8.15 -13.12 16.71
C PRO A 240 -6.98 -13.97 16.21
N ILE A 241 -5.90 -14.04 16.99
CA ILE A 241 -4.57 -14.61 16.67
C ILE A 241 -3.60 -13.68 15.93
N LEU A 242 -4.11 -12.64 15.25
CA LEU A 242 -3.26 -11.58 14.70
C LEU A 242 -3.00 -10.49 15.75
N ASP A 243 -1.99 -9.66 15.49
CA ASP A 243 -1.61 -8.53 16.34
C ASP A 243 -2.81 -7.59 16.60
N GLY A 244 -3.61 -7.29 15.58
CA GLY A 244 -4.81 -6.46 15.68
C GLY A 244 -5.90 -7.05 16.58
N GLY A 245 -5.99 -8.37 16.69
CA GLY A 245 -6.86 -9.03 17.67
C GLY A 245 -6.42 -8.74 19.11
N HIS A 246 -5.11 -8.72 19.36
CA HIS A 246 -4.55 -8.33 20.67
C HIS A 246 -4.78 -6.84 20.97
N ILE A 247 -4.66 -5.97 19.95
CA ILE A 247 -4.99 -4.55 20.08
C ILE A 247 -6.42 -4.38 20.58
N VAL A 248 -7.40 -5.05 19.94
CA VAL A 248 -8.82 -4.98 20.35
C VAL A 248 -8.99 -5.45 21.79
N ILE A 249 -8.38 -6.57 22.18
CA ILE A 249 -8.47 -7.09 23.55
C ILE A 249 -7.91 -6.07 24.55
N TYR A 250 -6.71 -5.54 24.31
CA TYR A 250 -6.08 -4.57 25.21
C TYR A 250 -6.84 -3.23 25.24
N SER A 251 -7.43 -2.80 24.13
CA SER A 251 -8.33 -1.64 24.12
C SER A 251 -9.56 -1.86 25.01
N ILE A 252 -10.18 -3.04 24.94
CA ILE A 252 -11.32 -3.39 25.81
C ILE A 252 -10.88 -3.46 27.27
N GLU A 253 -9.75 -4.10 27.59
CA GLU A 253 -9.21 -4.19 28.96
C GLU A 253 -8.88 -2.79 29.53
N ALA A 254 -8.33 -1.89 28.69
CA ALA A 254 -8.03 -0.52 29.07
C ALA A 254 -9.28 0.31 29.37
N VAL A 255 -10.35 0.17 28.58
CA VAL A 255 -11.63 0.86 28.80
C VAL A 255 -12.42 0.28 29.98
N THR A 256 -12.45 -1.04 30.10
CA THR A 256 -13.25 -1.72 31.12
C THR A 256 -12.56 -1.83 32.48
N GLY A 257 -11.24 -1.60 32.52
CA GLY A 257 -10.43 -1.78 33.74
C GLY A 257 -10.31 -3.23 34.19
N ARG A 258 -10.82 -4.20 33.39
CA ARG A 258 -10.90 -5.62 33.74
C ARG A 258 -10.09 -6.43 32.75
N GLN A 259 -9.23 -7.29 33.26
CA GLN A 259 -8.50 -8.24 32.43
C GLN A 259 -9.43 -9.35 31.94
N MET A 260 -9.28 -9.73 30.68
CA MET A 260 -10.04 -10.82 30.09
C MET A 260 -9.53 -12.15 30.66
N SER A 261 -10.45 -13.03 31.07
CA SER A 261 -10.06 -14.35 31.60
C SER A 261 -9.31 -15.17 30.54
N LEU A 262 -8.33 -15.98 30.98
CA LEU A 262 -7.53 -16.83 30.10
C LEU A 262 -8.40 -17.80 29.27
N ARG A 263 -9.53 -18.27 29.82
CA ARG A 263 -10.48 -19.13 29.09
C ARG A 263 -11.12 -18.39 27.91
N VAL A 264 -11.61 -17.17 28.14
CA VAL A 264 -12.25 -16.38 27.08
C VAL A 264 -11.23 -16.02 26.00
N ARG A 265 -10.01 -15.62 26.39
CA ARG A 265 -8.93 -15.33 25.45
C ARG A 265 -8.59 -16.55 24.58
N GLY A 266 -8.50 -17.74 25.19
CA GLY A 266 -8.25 -18.99 24.48
C GLY A 266 -9.36 -19.33 23.47
N ILE A 267 -10.63 -19.16 23.85
CA ILE A 267 -11.76 -19.38 22.94
C ILE A 267 -11.71 -18.40 21.76
N VAL A 268 -11.49 -17.12 22.03
CA VAL A 268 -11.39 -16.07 21.00
C VAL A 268 -10.27 -16.40 20.01
N GLN A 269 -9.10 -16.81 20.51
CA GLN A 269 -7.97 -17.22 19.66
C GLN A 269 -8.27 -18.48 18.84
N GLN A 270 -8.92 -19.49 19.42
CA GLN A 270 -9.32 -20.70 18.69
C GLN A 270 -10.31 -20.40 17.56
N ILE A 271 -11.29 -19.54 17.81
CA ILE A 271 -12.23 -19.08 16.78
C ILE A 271 -11.46 -18.40 15.64
N GLY A 272 -10.55 -17.47 15.97
CA GLY A 272 -9.70 -16.82 14.96
C GLY A 272 -8.86 -17.80 14.18
N LEU A 273 -8.25 -18.78 14.84
CA LEU A 273 -7.46 -19.84 14.19
C LEU A 273 -8.30 -20.63 13.18
N VAL A 274 -9.51 -21.06 13.57
CA VAL A 274 -10.42 -21.78 12.67
C VAL A 274 -10.81 -20.93 11.47
N ILE A 275 -11.08 -19.63 11.67
CA ILE A 275 -11.38 -18.69 10.58
C ILE A 275 -10.19 -18.58 9.62
N ILE A 276 -8.97 -18.37 10.13
CA ILE A 276 -7.76 -18.22 9.29
C ILE A 276 -7.46 -19.51 8.54
N ILE A 277 -7.55 -20.68 9.18
CA ILE A 277 -7.33 -21.97 8.51
C ILE A 277 -8.36 -22.17 7.40
N THR A 278 -9.64 -21.88 7.68
CA THR A 278 -10.71 -22.01 6.69
C THR A 278 -10.47 -21.09 5.49
N LEU A 279 -10.09 -19.84 5.74
CA LEU A 279 -9.74 -18.88 4.69
C LEU A 279 -8.52 -19.34 3.90
N ALA A 280 -7.46 -19.81 4.56
CA ALA A 280 -6.25 -20.30 3.91
C ALA A 280 -6.55 -21.51 2.99
N VAL A 281 -7.36 -22.46 3.45
CA VAL A 281 -7.82 -23.61 2.65
C VAL A 281 -8.65 -23.15 1.45
N LEU A 282 -9.59 -22.23 1.63
CA LEU A 282 -10.41 -21.69 0.54
C LEU A 282 -9.57 -20.97 -0.53
N VAL A 283 -8.63 -20.13 -0.09
CA VAL A 283 -7.73 -19.40 -0.99
C VAL A 283 -6.79 -20.36 -1.72
N PHE A 284 -6.25 -21.36 -1.02
CA PHE A 284 -5.42 -22.40 -1.62
C PHE A 284 -6.19 -23.26 -2.64
N TYR A 285 -7.44 -23.62 -2.33
CA TYR A 285 -8.32 -24.29 -3.28
C TYR A 285 -8.57 -23.45 -4.52
N ASN A 286 -8.83 -22.14 -4.36
CA ASN A 286 -9.00 -21.22 -5.48
C ASN A 286 -7.74 -21.10 -6.36
N ASP A 287 -6.56 -21.08 -5.74
CA ASP A 287 -5.28 -21.08 -6.46
C ASP A 287 -5.12 -22.36 -7.29
N ILE A 288 -5.39 -23.53 -6.71
CA ILE A 288 -5.34 -24.83 -7.41
C ILE A 288 -6.36 -24.87 -8.55
N ALA A 289 -7.61 -24.52 -8.27
CA ALA A 289 -8.68 -24.54 -9.27
C ALA A 289 -8.32 -23.66 -10.48
N ARG A 290 -7.71 -22.49 -10.24
CA ARG A 290 -7.24 -21.58 -11.29
C ARG A 290 -6.16 -22.17 -12.18
N ILE A 291 -5.28 -23.02 -11.67
CA ILE A 291 -4.23 -23.69 -12.46
C ILE A 291 -4.84 -24.71 -13.42
N PHE A 292 -5.90 -25.41 -13.02
CA PHE A 292 -6.53 -26.45 -13.83
C PHE A 292 -7.62 -25.94 -14.78
N THR A 293 -8.13 -24.72 -14.59
CA THR A 293 -9.14 -24.09 -15.47
C THR A 293 -8.58 -23.08 -16.47
N LYS A 294 -7.27 -22.82 -16.42
CA LYS A 294 -6.53 -22.13 -17.49
C LYS A 294 -6.00 -23.13 -18.50
#